data_AF-R8BN39-F1
#
_entry.id   AF-R8BN39-F1
#
_cell.length_a   1.000
_cell.length_b   1.000
_cell.length_c   1.000
_cell.angle_alpha   90.00
_cell.angle_beta   90.00
_cell.angle_gamma   90.00
#
_symmetry.space_group_name_H-M   'P 1'
#
loop_
_entity.id
_entity.type
_entity.pdbx_description
1 polymer ?
#
loop_
_entity_poly.entity_id
_entity_poly.type
_entity_poly.pdbx_seq_one_letter_code
_entity_poly.pdbx_strand_id
1 'polypeptide(L)'
;MLDDVTELNFHPSDAKKLLSGSTDGLVNVSDTRTADEDEVVIQAFNHGSVHHAGFLNNTEVYALSHDEKFAIYDTAEEEEKGSATNDFGDIREVLKCQYVANVTPKSNGSGAVVGAGAQDQQLFQLIHMTKNGAWSFDAETVVGLPGAHGEELVRSFCFSDHEQLVFTAGEDGQIKSWRPN
;
A
#
# COMPACT_ATOMS: atom_id res chain seq x y z
N MET A 1 15.19 21.13 -0.85
CA MET A 1 15.38 19.85 -0.12
C MET A 1 15.60 18.79 -1.18
N LEU A 2 16.35 17.74 -0.87
CA LEU A 2 16.38 16.56 -1.73
C LEU A 2 15.08 15.80 -1.52
N ASP A 3 14.52 15.25 -2.59
CA ASP A 3 13.36 14.37 -2.52
C ASP A 3 13.86 12.92 -2.35
N ASP A 4 13.23 12.17 -1.45
CA ASP A 4 13.62 10.81 -1.12
C ASP A 4 12.72 9.82 -1.87
N VAL A 5 13.34 8.78 -2.46
CA VAL A 5 12.61 7.61 -2.97
C VAL A 5 12.19 6.76 -1.77
N THR A 6 10.88 6.61 -1.58
CA THR A 6 10.30 5.90 -0.44
C THR A 6 9.94 4.46 -0.77
N GLU A 7 9.69 4.16 -2.05
CA GLU A 7 9.16 2.88 -2.49
C GLU A 7 9.79 2.40 -3.78
N LEU A 8 9.99 1.08 -3.87
CA LEU A 8 10.42 0.37 -5.08
C LEU A 8 9.71 -0.99 -5.14
N ASN A 9 8.90 -1.19 -6.17
CA ASN A 9 8.13 -2.43 -6.33
C ASN A 9 8.19 -2.92 -7.77
N PHE A 10 8.65 -4.16 -7.99
CA PHE A 10 8.60 -4.78 -9.31
C PHE A 10 7.17 -5.14 -9.69
N HIS A 11 6.87 -5.03 -10.98
CA HIS A 11 5.57 -5.45 -11.50
C HIS A 11 5.37 -6.97 -11.31
N PRO A 12 4.18 -7.43 -10.88
CA PRO A 12 3.96 -8.81 -10.43
C PRO A 12 4.18 -9.87 -11.52
N SER A 13 4.02 -9.51 -12.80
CA SER A 13 4.21 -10.43 -13.93
C SER A 13 5.29 -10.00 -14.94
N ASP A 14 5.94 -8.86 -14.73
CA ASP A 14 6.98 -8.36 -15.64
C ASP A 14 8.12 -7.70 -14.85
N ALA A 15 9.15 -8.48 -14.53
CA ALA A 15 10.30 -8.01 -13.75
C ALA A 15 11.10 -6.88 -14.41
N LYS A 16 10.77 -6.50 -15.66
CA LYS A 16 11.39 -5.35 -16.33
C LYS A 16 10.70 -4.03 -15.98
N LYS A 17 9.48 -4.08 -15.44
CA LYS A 17 8.76 -2.89 -14.99
C LYS A 17 8.96 -2.67 -13.49
N LEU A 18 9.30 -1.44 -13.13
CA LEU A 18 9.56 -1.03 -11.76
C LEU A 18 8.69 0.18 -11.41
N LEU A 19 7.96 0.09 -10.31
CA LEU A 19 7.30 1.21 -9.68
C LEU A 19 8.26 1.88 -8.70
N SER A 20 8.29 3.21 -8.70
CA SER A 20 8.96 4.01 -7.68
C SER A 20 8.02 5.09 -7.12
N GLY A 21 8.02 5.28 -5.81
CA GLY A 21 7.34 6.39 -5.13
C GLY A 21 8.34 7.35 -4.49
N SER A 22 8.01 8.65 -4.46
CA SER A 22 8.90 9.71 -3.98
C SER A 22 8.16 10.75 -3.12
N THR A 23 8.90 11.44 -2.25
CA THR A 23 8.38 12.56 -1.46
C THR A 23 8.05 13.81 -2.29
N ASP A 24 8.50 13.88 -3.55
CA ASP A 24 8.10 14.92 -4.52
C ASP A 24 6.62 14.82 -4.95
N GLY A 25 5.98 13.70 -4.62
CA GLY A 25 4.58 13.41 -4.89
C GLY A 25 4.29 12.67 -6.18
N LEU A 26 5.32 12.11 -6.82
CA LEU A 26 5.20 11.27 -8.00
C LEU A 26 5.28 9.79 -7.67
N VAL A 27 4.44 9.03 -8.37
CA VAL A 27 4.59 7.58 -8.53
C VAL A 27 4.88 7.32 -10.00
N ASN A 28 6.04 6.73 -10.29
CA ASN A 28 6.48 6.42 -11.65
C ASN A 28 6.44 4.90 -11.87
N VAL A 29 6.07 4.50 -13.08
CA VAL A 29 6.25 3.14 -13.61
C VAL A 29 7.24 3.22 -14.75
N SER A 30 8.34 2.49 -14.64
CA SER A 30 9.50 2.61 -15.54
C SER A 30 9.92 1.27 -16.13
N ASP A 31 10.49 1.26 -17.34
CA ASP A 31 11.12 0.07 -17.95
C ASP A 31 12.62 0.04 -17.65
N THR A 32 13.03 -0.89 -16.78
CA THR A 32 14.43 -1.07 -16.35
C THR A 32 15.39 -1.51 -17.46
N ARG A 33 14.90 -1.82 -18.65
CA ARG A 33 15.75 -2.11 -19.82
C ARG A 33 16.19 -0.85 -20.55
N THR A 34 15.47 0.25 -20.37
CA THR A 34 15.78 1.52 -21.03
C THR A 34 16.93 2.19 -20.28
N ALA A 35 18.03 2.44 -20.98
CA ALA A 35 19.22 3.06 -20.40
C ALA A 35 19.13 4.59 -20.34
N ASP A 36 18.28 5.18 -21.19
CA ASP A 36 18.04 6.62 -21.21
C ASP A 36 17.01 7.01 -20.15
N GLU A 37 17.39 7.90 -19.24
CA GLU A 37 16.54 8.39 -18.16
C GLU A 37 15.30 9.11 -18.71
N ASP A 38 15.45 9.83 -19.81
CA ASP A 38 14.35 10.61 -20.41
C ASP A 38 13.27 9.70 -21.02
N GLU A 39 13.59 8.44 -21.31
CA GLU A 39 12.69 7.45 -21.92
C GLU A 39 12.31 6.31 -20.96
N VAL A 40 12.86 6.29 -19.74
CA VAL A 40 12.68 5.16 -18.80
C VAL A 40 11.25 5.11 -18.25
N VAL A 41 10.60 6.27 -18.08
CA VAL A 41 9.27 6.39 -17.47
C VAL A 41 8.17 6.09 -18.50
N ILE A 42 7.40 5.03 -18.25
CA ILE A 42 6.23 4.64 -19.05
C ILE A 42 5.03 5.51 -18.67
N GLN A 43 4.81 5.68 -17.36
CA GLN A 43 3.71 6.42 -16.75
C GLN A 43 4.15 7.08 -15.45
N ALA A 44 3.55 8.24 -15.18
CA ALA A 44 3.73 9.01 -13.96
C ALA A 44 2.36 9.47 -13.44
N PHE A 45 2.18 9.38 -12.13
CA PHE A 45 0.97 9.79 -11.43
C PHE A 45 1.30 10.81 -10.35
N ASN A 46 0.44 11.83 -10.21
CA ASN A 46 0.56 12.79 -9.12
C ASN A 46 -0.35 12.34 -7.97
N HIS A 47 0.24 12.18 -6.79
CA HIS A 47 -0.46 11.75 -5.58
C HIS A 47 -0.20 12.68 -4.38
N GLY A 48 0.95 13.35 -4.36
CA GLY A 48 1.49 14.00 -3.16
C GLY A 48 2.47 13.07 -2.43
N SER A 49 3.21 13.63 -1.46
CA SER A 49 4.38 12.98 -0.83
C SER A 49 4.14 11.52 -0.46
N VAL A 50 4.73 10.59 -1.22
CA VAL A 50 4.40 9.17 -1.19
C VAL A 50 5.03 8.50 0.04
N HIS A 51 4.21 7.88 0.87
CA HIS A 51 4.64 7.03 1.98
C HIS A 51 4.75 5.56 1.53
N HIS A 52 3.70 5.03 0.89
CA HIS A 52 3.67 3.68 0.32
C HIS A 52 3.04 3.67 -1.06
N ALA A 53 3.49 2.80 -1.95
CA ALA A 53 2.94 2.62 -3.29
C ALA A 53 3.32 1.26 -3.83
N GLY A 54 2.46 0.67 -4.66
CA GLY A 54 2.71 -0.66 -5.20
C GLY A 54 1.67 -1.14 -6.18
N PHE A 55 1.99 -2.20 -6.91
CA PHE A 55 1.06 -2.86 -7.82
C PHE A 55 0.02 -3.66 -7.04
N LEU A 56 -1.26 -3.39 -7.28
CA LEU A 56 -2.36 -4.23 -6.79
C LEU A 56 -2.57 -5.45 -7.71
N ASN A 57 -2.33 -5.26 -9.01
CA ASN A 57 -2.35 -6.31 -10.03
C ASN A 57 -1.52 -5.86 -11.26
N ASN A 58 -1.77 -6.45 -12.43
CA ASN A 58 -1.03 -6.17 -13.66
C ASN A 58 -1.29 -4.79 -14.28
N THR A 59 -2.37 -4.10 -13.90
CA THR A 59 -2.71 -2.80 -14.48
C THR A 59 -3.00 -1.74 -13.43
N GLU A 60 -3.23 -2.09 -12.18
CA GLU A 60 -3.58 -1.12 -11.15
C GLU A 60 -2.48 -0.97 -10.10
N VAL A 61 -2.22 0.29 -9.73
CA VAL A 61 -1.28 0.68 -8.69
C VAL A 61 -2.01 1.46 -7.61
N TYR A 62 -1.62 1.26 -6.35
CA TYR A 62 -2.05 2.15 -5.26
C TYR A 62 -0.94 3.12 -4.91
N ALA A 63 -1.35 4.27 -4.38
CA ALA A 63 -0.48 5.19 -3.68
C ALA A 63 -1.14 5.62 -2.36
N LEU A 64 -0.31 5.74 -1.34
CA LEU A 64 -0.63 6.21 0.00
C LEU A 64 0.36 7.30 0.35
N SER A 65 -0.13 8.49 0.66
CA SER A 65 0.70 9.63 1.06
C SER A 65 1.02 9.64 2.57
N HIS A 66 1.96 10.48 2.97
CA HIS A 66 2.29 10.74 4.38
C HIS A 66 1.17 11.47 5.15
N ASP A 67 0.17 12.03 4.46
CA ASP A 67 -1.05 12.58 5.06
C ASP A 67 -2.25 11.64 4.91
N GLU A 68 -1.98 10.35 4.65
CA GLU A 68 -2.92 9.23 4.62
C GLU A 68 -3.98 9.33 3.53
N LYS A 69 -3.71 10.10 2.48
CA LYS A 69 -4.52 10.06 1.27
C LYS A 69 -4.22 8.77 0.51
N PHE A 70 -5.25 8.08 0.08
CA PHE A 70 -5.13 6.82 -0.62
C PHE A 70 -5.85 6.88 -1.96
N ALA A 71 -5.15 6.51 -3.03
CA ALA A 71 -5.72 6.49 -4.37
C ALA A 71 -5.20 5.31 -5.18
N ILE A 72 -5.99 4.90 -6.18
CA ILE A 72 -5.66 3.86 -7.14
C ILE A 72 -5.62 4.50 -8.54
N TYR A 73 -4.63 4.09 -9.31
CA TYR A 73 -4.40 4.55 -10.67
C TYR A 73 -4.31 3.34 -11.60
N ASP A 74 -4.76 3.52 -12.84
CA ASP A 74 -4.62 2.50 -13.89
C ASP A 74 -3.39 2.81 -14.77
N THR A 75 -2.67 1.75 -15.11
CA THR A 75 -1.48 1.74 -15.94
C THR A 75 -1.76 1.18 -17.34
N ALA A 76 -3.00 0.78 -17.63
CA ALA A 76 -3.44 0.40 -18.97
C ALA A 76 -3.29 1.57 -19.96
N GLU A 77 -2.95 1.25 -21.21
CA GLU A 77 -2.68 2.27 -22.25
C GLU A 77 -3.94 3.05 -22.66
N GLU A 78 -5.14 2.52 -22.38
CA GLU A 78 -6.42 3.07 -22.82
C GLU A 78 -7.01 4.12 -21.85
N GLU A 79 -6.46 4.26 -20.64
CA GLU A 79 -6.97 5.17 -19.60
C GLU A 79 -6.31 6.55 -19.66
N GLU A 80 -7.04 7.59 -19.22
CA GLU A 80 -6.54 8.96 -19.16
C GLU A 80 -5.39 9.05 -18.14
N LYS A 81 -4.16 9.13 -18.66
CA LYS A 81 -2.94 9.17 -17.83
C LYS A 81 -3.01 10.28 -16.79
N GLY A 82 -2.81 9.91 -15.53
CA GLY A 82 -2.56 10.84 -14.43
C GLY A 82 -3.72 11.11 -13.49
N SER A 83 -4.95 10.69 -13.82
CA SER A 83 -6.08 10.74 -12.88
C SER A 83 -6.24 9.42 -12.12
N ALA A 84 -6.69 9.51 -10.86
CA ALA A 84 -6.98 8.33 -10.07
C ALA A 84 -8.29 7.68 -10.56
N THR A 85 -8.29 6.38 -10.78
CA THR A 85 -9.50 5.60 -11.06
C THR A 85 -10.37 5.43 -9.82
N ASN A 86 -9.76 5.39 -8.64
CA ASN A 86 -10.44 5.46 -7.36
C ASN A 86 -9.65 6.37 -6.41
N ASP A 87 -10.21 7.53 -6.07
CA ASP A 87 -9.68 8.41 -5.03
C ASP A 87 -10.49 8.21 -3.74
N PHE A 88 -9.84 7.75 -2.68
CA PHE A 88 -10.46 7.53 -1.37
C PHE A 88 -10.23 8.69 -0.41
N GLY A 89 -9.43 9.69 -0.79
CA GLY A 89 -9.03 10.77 0.10
C GLY A 89 -8.34 10.26 1.36
N ASP A 90 -8.53 10.96 2.48
CA ASP A 90 -7.97 10.59 3.78
C ASP A 90 -8.60 9.28 4.29
N ILE A 91 -7.82 8.20 4.21
CA ILE A 91 -8.29 6.85 4.52
C ILE A 91 -8.57 6.65 6.02
N ARG A 92 -8.08 7.52 6.90
CA ARG A 92 -8.37 7.46 8.34
C ARG A 92 -9.85 7.67 8.62
N GLU A 93 -10.49 8.56 7.86
CA GLU A 93 -11.93 8.80 7.98
C GLU A 93 -12.75 7.60 7.51
N VAL A 94 -12.24 6.88 6.51
CA VAL A 94 -12.89 5.70 5.92
C VAL A 94 -12.77 4.49 6.84
N LEU A 95 -11.55 4.20 7.30
CA LEU A 95 -11.24 3.01 8.09
C LEU A 95 -11.42 3.19 9.60
N LYS A 96 -11.67 4.43 10.06
CA LYS A 96 -11.72 4.80 11.49
C LYS A 96 -10.43 4.43 12.22
N CYS A 97 -9.30 4.61 11.55
CA CYS A 97 -7.96 4.41 12.10
C CYS A 97 -7.26 5.76 12.33
N GLN A 98 -6.08 5.72 12.94
CA GLN A 98 -5.21 6.88 13.13
C GLN A 98 -4.04 6.92 12.15
N TYR A 99 -3.60 5.75 11.66
CA TYR A 99 -2.52 5.62 10.68
C TYR A 99 -2.64 4.33 9.87
N VAL A 100 -1.95 4.28 8.74
CA VAL A 100 -1.74 3.07 7.93
C VAL A 100 -0.27 2.69 7.99
N ALA A 101 0.02 1.45 8.37
CA ALA A 101 1.38 0.94 8.48
C ALA A 101 1.93 0.43 7.14
N ASN A 102 1.09 -0.25 6.34
CA ASN A 102 1.41 -0.65 4.97
C ASN A 102 0.16 -1.20 4.26
N VAL A 103 0.29 -1.48 2.97
CA VAL A 103 -0.66 -2.26 2.16
C VAL A 103 0.08 -3.44 1.54
N THR A 104 -0.47 -4.65 1.69
CA THR A 104 0.09 -5.87 1.09
C THR A 104 -0.85 -6.40 0.01
N PRO A 105 -0.50 -6.25 -1.28
CA PRO A 105 -1.23 -6.89 -2.37
C PRO A 105 -1.24 -8.41 -2.23
N LYS A 106 -2.36 -9.05 -2.57
CA LYS A 106 -2.46 -10.51 -2.61
C LYS A 106 -1.75 -11.01 -3.86
N SER A 107 -0.98 -12.09 -3.73
CA SER A 107 -0.17 -12.67 -4.83
C SER A 107 -0.99 -13.11 -6.05
N ASN A 108 -2.28 -13.41 -5.87
CA ASN A 108 -3.21 -13.75 -6.95
C ASN A 108 -3.87 -12.53 -7.62
N GLY A 109 -3.54 -11.30 -7.19
CA GLY A 109 -4.11 -10.05 -7.70
C GLY A 109 -5.59 -9.83 -7.37
N SER A 110 -6.20 -10.66 -6.52
CA SER A 110 -7.64 -10.59 -6.22
C SER A 110 -8.02 -9.52 -5.19
N GLY A 111 -7.02 -8.90 -4.56
CA GLY A 111 -7.23 -7.92 -3.52
C GLY A 111 -5.92 -7.49 -2.86
N ALA A 112 -6.05 -6.75 -1.78
CA ALA A 112 -4.94 -6.38 -0.90
C ALA A 112 -5.39 -6.45 0.56
N VAL A 113 -4.43 -6.33 1.48
CA VAL A 113 -4.69 -6.17 2.91
C VAL A 113 -4.03 -4.89 3.37
N VAL A 114 -4.81 -4.00 3.99
CA VAL A 114 -4.33 -2.77 4.62
C VAL A 114 -4.13 -3.04 6.10
N GLY A 115 -2.92 -2.78 6.58
CA GLY A 115 -2.63 -2.79 8.01
C GLY A 115 -2.76 -1.39 8.57
N ALA A 116 -3.74 -1.16 9.44
CA ALA A 116 -4.03 0.15 10.01
C ALA A 116 -4.11 0.09 11.54
N GLY A 117 -3.73 1.15 12.22
CA GLY A 117 -3.71 1.20 13.68
C GLY A 117 -4.56 2.31 14.27
N ALA A 118 -5.10 2.04 15.46
CA ALA A 118 -5.73 2.98 16.37
C ALA A 118 -5.00 2.88 17.71
N GLN A 119 -3.99 3.73 17.90
CA GLN A 119 -3.11 3.76 19.07
C GLN A 119 -3.88 4.07 20.35
N ASP A 120 -4.85 4.97 20.29
CA ASP A 120 -5.74 5.32 21.41
C ASP A 120 -6.56 4.11 21.92
N GLN A 121 -6.82 3.15 21.04
CA GLN A 121 -7.53 1.89 21.33
C GLN A 121 -6.56 0.71 21.50
N GLN A 122 -5.25 0.93 21.38
CA GLN A 122 -4.22 -0.11 21.38
C GLN A 122 -4.54 -1.25 20.41
N LEU A 123 -5.05 -0.91 19.22
CA LEU A 123 -5.57 -1.85 18.25
C LEU A 123 -4.82 -1.71 16.92
N PHE A 124 -4.41 -2.84 16.36
CA PHE A 124 -4.01 -2.93 14.96
C PHE A 124 -5.01 -3.80 14.20
N GLN A 125 -5.35 -3.42 12.98
CA GLN A 125 -6.38 -4.06 12.18
C GLN A 125 -5.82 -4.41 10.81
N LEU A 126 -6.22 -5.57 10.31
CA LEU A 126 -6.01 -5.98 8.93
C LEU A 126 -7.34 -5.87 8.22
N ILE A 127 -7.45 -4.95 7.27
CA ILE A 127 -8.65 -4.67 6.50
C ILE A 127 -8.45 -5.17 5.07
N HIS A 128 -9.36 -5.98 4.56
CA HIS A 128 -9.27 -6.44 3.17
C HIS A 128 -9.74 -5.37 2.19
N MET A 129 -9.06 -5.30 1.06
CA MET A 129 -9.52 -4.61 -0.13
C MET A 129 -9.84 -5.63 -1.22
N THR A 130 -10.93 -5.42 -1.94
CA THR A 130 -11.33 -6.27 -3.07
C THR A 130 -11.79 -5.42 -4.24
N LYS A 131 -11.75 -6.01 -5.45
CA LYS A 131 -12.26 -5.39 -6.66
C LYS A 131 -13.48 -6.17 -7.18
N ASN A 132 -14.67 -5.61 -6.97
CA ASN A 132 -15.93 -6.11 -7.53
C ASN A 132 -16.54 -5.03 -8.44
N GLY A 133 -15.88 -4.76 -9.55
CA GLY A 133 -16.12 -3.58 -10.40
C GLY A 133 -15.13 -2.47 -10.07
N ALA A 134 -15.39 -1.74 -8.98
CA ALA A 134 -14.47 -0.78 -8.39
C ALA A 134 -13.77 -1.35 -7.15
N TRP A 135 -12.61 -0.81 -6.79
CA TRP A 135 -11.95 -1.13 -5.54
C TRP A 135 -12.74 -0.59 -4.35
N SER A 136 -12.84 -1.40 -3.30
CA SER A 136 -13.42 -1.00 -2.03
C SER A 136 -12.75 -1.70 -0.86
N PHE A 137 -12.85 -1.06 0.31
CA PHE A 137 -12.52 -1.67 1.59
C PHE A 137 -13.70 -2.53 2.05
N ASP A 138 -13.40 -3.76 2.43
CA ASP A 138 -14.36 -4.66 3.04
C ASP A 138 -14.26 -4.54 4.56
N ALA A 139 -15.08 -3.63 5.11
CA ALA A 139 -15.16 -3.38 6.55
C ALA A 139 -15.79 -4.55 7.33
N GLU A 140 -16.39 -5.53 6.64
CA GLU A 140 -16.95 -6.73 7.29
C GLU A 140 -15.88 -7.82 7.47
N THR A 141 -14.78 -7.78 6.70
CA THR A 141 -13.67 -8.74 6.81
C THR A 141 -12.43 -8.14 7.46
N VAL A 142 -12.62 -7.59 8.66
CA VAL A 142 -11.54 -7.03 9.48
C VAL A 142 -11.03 -8.04 10.51
N VAL A 143 -9.72 -8.24 10.54
CA VAL A 143 -9.04 -9.00 11.61
C VAL A 143 -8.39 -8.02 12.58
N GLY A 144 -8.90 -7.96 13.81
CA GLY A 144 -8.32 -7.14 14.86
C GLY A 144 -7.23 -7.87 15.65
N LEU A 145 -6.14 -7.17 15.95
CA LEU A 145 -5.03 -7.60 16.78
C LEU A 145 -5.01 -6.71 18.05
N PRO A 146 -5.87 -6.99 19.03
CA PRO A 146 -5.99 -6.15 20.23
C PRO A 146 -4.72 -6.22 21.08
N GLY A 147 -4.30 -5.07 21.60
CA GLY A 147 -3.09 -4.92 22.39
C GLY A 147 -1.78 -4.99 21.58
N ALA A 148 -1.86 -4.95 20.23
CA ALA A 148 -0.77 -5.19 19.28
C ALA A 148 0.63 -4.85 19.82
N HIS A 149 0.98 -3.57 19.81
CA HIS A 149 2.22 -3.05 20.39
C HIS A 149 1.93 -2.09 21.57
N GLY A 150 0.80 -2.32 22.27
CA GLY A 150 0.37 -1.48 23.39
C GLY A 150 0.13 -0.04 22.96
N GLU A 151 0.84 0.90 23.60
CA GLU A 151 0.78 2.32 23.30
C GLU A 151 1.68 2.73 22.12
N GLU A 152 2.49 1.83 21.56
CA GLU A 152 3.44 2.15 20.48
C GLU A 152 2.86 1.88 19.09
N LEU A 153 3.36 2.57 18.07
CA LEU A 153 2.91 2.41 16.69
C LEU A 153 3.40 1.08 16.10
N VAL A 154 2.56 0.45 15.27
CA VAL A 154 2.97 -0.64 14.38
C VAL A 154 3.54 -0.01 13.12
N ARG A 155 4.81 -0.28 12.82
CA ARG A 155 5.51 0.28 11.65
C ARG A 155 5.47 -0.62 10.42
N SER A 156 5.27 -1.91 10.61
CA SER A 156 5.22 -2.87 9.51
C SER A 156 4.51 -4.15 9.91
N PHE A 157 4.00 -4.86 8.93
CA PHE A 157 3.47 -6.21 9.09
C PHE A 157 3.77 -7.04 7.85
N CYS A 158 3.78 -8.37 8.01
CA CYS A 158 3.87 -9.28 6.88
C CYS A 158 3.15 -10.60 7.18
N PHE A 159 2.82 -11.34 6.12
CA PHE A 159 2.19 -12.65 6.21
C PHE A 159 3.21 -13.75 5.99
N SER A 160 3.01 -14.86 6.70
CA SER A 160 3.63 -16.15 6.39
C SER A 160 2.53 -17.15 6.06
N ASP A 161 2.24 -17.31 4.76
CA ASP A 161 1.17 -18.20 4.29
C ASP A 161 1.42 -19.66 4.68
N HIS A 162 2.69 -20.11 4.70
CA HIS A 162 3.03 -21.48 5.08
C HIS A 162 2.68 -21.77 6.55
N GLU A 163 2.97 -20.83 7.44
CA GLU A 163 2.74 -20.96 8.87
C GLU A 163 1.37 -20.43 9.32
N GLN A 164 0.61 -19.83 8.40
CA GLN A 164 -0.65 -19.12 8.69
C GLN A 164 -0.48 -18.07 9.80
N LEU A 165 0.63 -17.33 9.74
CA LEU A 165 1.00 -16.30 10.72
C LEU A 165 0.95 -14.91 10.11
N VAL A 166 0.66 -13.93 10.96
CA VAL A 166 0.95 -12.52 10.72
C VAL A 166 2.05 -12.10 11.66
N PHE A 167 3.03 -11.35 11.17
CA PHE A 167 4.02 -10.68 12.01
C PHE A 167 3.73 -9.18 12.02
N THR A 168 3.89 -8.54 13.18
CA THR A 168 3.85 -7.08 13.34
C THR A 168 5.15 -6.61 13.98
N ALA A 169 5.68 -5.48 13.54
CA ALA A 169 6.86 -4.84 14.11
C ALA A 169 6.48 -3.44 14.59
N GLY A 170 6.79 -3.11 15.84
CA GLY A 170 6.39 -1.85 16.47
C GLY A 170 7.55 -0.98 16.95
N GLU A 171 7.24 0.26 17.30
CA GLU A 171 8.18 1.21 17.91
C GLU A 171 8.60 0.80 19.33
N ASP A 172 7.89 -0.17 19.94
CA ASP A 172 8.28 -0.85 21.19
C ASP A 172 9.55 -1.71 21.05
N GLY A 173 10.13 -1.80 19.85
CA GLY A 173 11.34 -2.58 19.56
C GLY A 173 11.07 -4.08 19.48
N GLN A 174 9.82 -4.51 19.36
CA GLN A 174 9.42 -5.92 19.31
C GLN A 174 8.88 -6.32 17.95
N ILE A 175 9.02 -7.62 17.65
CA ILE A 175 8.29 -8.31 16.58
C ILE A 175 7.36 -9.32 17.25
N LYS A 176 6.07 -9.28 16.93
CA LYS A 176 5.05 -10.16 17.48
C LYS A 176 4.43 -11.00 16.38
N SER A 177 4.09 -12.25 16.69
CA SER A 177 3.43 -13.18 15.77
C SER A 177 2.00 -13.44 16.20
N TRP A 178 1.09 -13.49 15.24
CA TRP A 178 -0.34 -13.68 15.43
C TRP A 178 -0.79 -14.90 14.62
N ARG A 179 -1.65 -15.72 15.21
CA ARG A 179 -2.27 -16.86 14.55
C ARG A 179 -3.76 -16.90 14.82
N PRO A 180 -4.58 -17.42 13.90
CA PRO A 180 -5.96 -17.77 14.20
C PRO A 180 -5.99 -18.79 15.35
N ASN A 181 -6.97 -18.67 16.25
CA ASN A 181 -7.26 -19.70 17.23
C ASN A 181 -7.99 -20.88 16.59
#